data_AF-A0A3P7PSI6-F1
#
_entry.id   AF-A0A3P7PSI6-F1
#
_cell.length_a   1.000
_cell.length_b   1.000
_cell.length_c   1.000
_cell.angle_alpha   90.00
_cell.angle_beta   90.00
_cell.angle_gamma   90.00
#
_symmetry.space_group_name_H-M   'P 1'
#
loop_
_entity.id
_entity.type
_entity.pdbx_description
1 polymer ?
#
loop_
_entity_poly.entity_id
_entity_poly.type
_entity_poly.pdbx_seq_one_letter_code
_entity_poly.pdbx_strand_id
1 'polypeptide(L)'
;MLEHNIRLSRAIRRNASTSARIRHGEIEGQATAPRVKPTEDTAAQLLDSYLATATQSIWQWQRTQNVGIWLREEVANLSKKATGSGASQVWSLLCVGKTEEAIRVAGEEGMTMLSLMISATLSSEHVGRKDCAKVVELWEMDGEFGMMEEDLVKIYLVLAGRSHAEFLRKGKMIKLNCLEGLDWRQAFGIHLWYINCGGFLEDAIDSFSDDLAAGRAKSPEMHVYEQLIRLACSPSHQVEAVLDAAAMLSPNPLDAQLSWHLWSVLRALGYRTMTPAAEQRLHMSYATQLSSLELWHLAIFVLSHISHDQCRSIAIREVLDRMALTARTQHYEKILAICDIPNEWISSAKFIKAKSQGNFEAACSHALSAGNYDAALQLFANEVAPNAIAMGDLQRLRPLAEKMEKAADKITVI
;
A
#
# COMPACT_ATOMS: atom_id res chain seq x y z
N MET A 1 -13.10 0.55 6.94
CA MET A 1 -11.83 -0.12 6.54
C MET A 1 -11.47 -1.31 7.43
N LEU A 2 -11.50 -1.19 8.77
CA LEU A 2 -11.07 -2.28 9.65
C LEU A 2 -11.92 -3.56 9.56
N GLU A 3 -13.26 -3.44 9.55
CA GLU A 3 -14.16 -4.59 9.35
C GLU A 3 -13.97 -5.25 7.97
N HIS A 4 -13.60 -4.46 6.96
CA HIS A 4 -13.28 -4.95 5.63
C HIS A 4 -11.98 -5.79 5.66
N ASN A 5 -10.95 -5.34 6.38
CA ASN A 5 -9.71 -6.10 6.59
C ASN A 5 -9.92 -7.38 7.42
N ILE A 6 -10.82 -7.35 8.41
CA ILE A 6 -11.23 -8.57 9.15
C ILE A 6 -11.92 -9.57 8.22
N ARG A 7 -12.77 -9.10 7.29
CA ARG A 7 -13.40 -9.98 6.27
C ARG A 7 -12.39 -10.53 5.26
N LEU A 8 -11.45 -9.70 4.77
CA LEU A 8 -10.42 -10.11 3.83
C LEU A 8 -9.42 -11.12 4.44
N SER A 9 -8.97 -10.89 5.68
CA SER A 9 -8.04 -11.81 6.37
C SER A 9 -8.63 -13.21 6.60
N ARG A 10 -9.94 -13.30 6.89
CA ARG A 10 -10.66 -14.59 6.96
C ARG A 10 -10.70 -15.32 5.62
N ALA A 11 -10.79 -14.58 4.50
CA ALA A 11 -10.73 -15.16 3.15
C ALA A 11 -9.31 -15.63 2.78
N ILE A 12 -8.28 -14.87 3.15
CA ILE A 12 -6.87 -15.21 2.88
C ILE A 12 -6.44 -16.48 3.64
N ARG A 13 -6.83 -16.66 4.91
CA ARG A 13 -6.53 -17.90 5.66
C ARG A 13 -7.15 -19.15 5.03
N ARG A 14 -8.33 -19.02 4.41
CA ARG A 14 -8.98 -20.13 3.68
C ARG A 14 -8.20 -20.49 2.41
N ASN A 15 -7.76 -19.49 1.65
CA ASN A 15 -7.03 -19.67 0.38
C ASN A 15 -5.58 -20.16 0.55
N ALA A 16 -4.92 -19.85 1.66
CA ALA A 16 -3.59 -20.39 1.95
C ALA A 16 -3.60 -21.92 2.16
N SER A 17 -4.71 -22.49 2.63
CA SER A 17 -4.83 -23.96 2.79
C SER A 17 -5.02 -24.71 1.46
N THR A 18 -5.53 -24.04 0.42
CA THR A 18 -5.75 -24.62 -0.91
C THR A 18 -4.56 -24.45 -1.86
N SER A 19 -3.64 -23.52 -1.58
CA SER A 19 -2.52 -23.18 -2.46
C SER A 19 -1.31 -24.13 -2.38
N ALA A 20 -1.33 -25.16 -1.53
CA ALA A 20 -0.24 -26.14 -1.39
C ALA A 20 -0.14 -27.15 -2.57
N ARG A 21 -0.82 -26.92 -3.70
CA ARG A 21 -0.94 -27.89 -4.81
C ARG A 21 -0.35 -27.49 -6.16
N ILE A 22 0.52 -26.47 -6.23
CA ILE A 22 1.23 -26.16 -7.46
C ILE A 22 2.74 -26.26 -7.20
N ARG A 23 3.32 -27.40 -7.60
CA ARG A 23 4.77 -27.62 -7.61
C ARG A 23 5.36 -26.82 -8.78
N HIS A 24 6.29 -25.93 -8.50
CA HIS A 24 7.21 -25.41 -9.51
C HIS A 24 8.30 -26.46 -9.73
N GLY A 25 8.40 -26.98 -10.95
CA GLY A 25 9.51 -27.84 -11.37
C GLY A 25 10.70 -26.98 -11.77
N GLU A 26 11.82 -27.17 -11.08
CA GLU A 26 13.15 -26.72 -11.49
C GLU A 26 13.61 -27.52 -12.73
N ILE A 27 14.28 -26.87 -13.67
CA ILE A 27 15.05 -27.56 -14.71
C ILE A 27 16.45 -26.93 -14.75
N GLU A 28 17.41 -27.68 -14.21
CA GLU A 28 18.85 -27.47 -14.40
C GLU A 28 19.29 -27.84 -15.83
N GLY A 29 20.40 -27.22 -16.26
CA GLY A 29 20.83 -27.12 -17.65
C GLY A 29 21.37 -28.38 -18.32
N GLN A 30 21.43 -28.30 -19.65
CA GLN A 30 22.42 -29.01 -20.47
C GLN A 30 22.61 -28.30 -21.81
N ALA A 31 23.88 -28.13 -22.19
CA ALA A 31 24.33 -27.52 -23.43
C ALA A 31 24.19 -28.51 -24.60
N THR A 32 23.52 -28.05 -25.67
CA THR A 32 23.78 -28.23 -27.11
C THR A 32 22.46 -28.06 -27.86
N ALA A 33 22.42 -27.12 -28.82
CA ALA A 33 21.20 -26.76 -29.53
C ALA A 33 20.80 -27.84 -30.56
N PRO A 34 19.60 -28.45 -30.48
CA PRO A 34 19.04 -29.18 -31.59
C PRO A 34 18.30 -28.19 -32.51
N ARG A 35 18.50 -28.31 -33.82
CA ARG A 35 17.63 -27.67 -34.82
C ARG A 35 16.25 -28.31 -34.74
N VAL A 36 15.29 -27.64 -34.11
CA VAL A 36 13.90 -28.10 -33.96
C VAL A 36 13.11 -27.70 -35.22
N LYS A 37 12.50 -28.69 -35.90
CA LYS A 37 11.47 -28.45 -36.91
C LYS A 37 10.21 -27.93 -36.20
N PRO A 38 9.46 -26.97 -36.76
CA PRO A 38 8.29 -26.41 -36.08
C PRO A 38 7.23 -27.50 -35.94
N THR A 39 7.00 -27.96 -34.70
CA THR A 39 5.88 -28.84 -34.34
C THR A 39 4.67 -27.98 -33.98
N GLU A 40 3.46 -28.54 -34.11
CA GLU A 40 2.16 -27.89 -33.86
C GLU A 40 2.06 -27.15 -32.51
N ASP A 41 2.84 -27.57 -31.51
CA ASP A 41 2.94 -26.92 -30.19
C ASP A 41 3.54 -25.49 -30.23
N THR A 42 4.34 -25.15 -31.24
CA THR A 42 4.91 -23.79 -31.37
C THR A 42 3.84 -22.73 -31.67
N ALA A 43 2.80 -23.09 -32.43
CA ALA A 43 1.69 -22.19 -32.71
C ALA A 43 0.82 -21.95 -31.46
N ALA A 44 0.60 -22.99 -30.65
CA ALA A 44 -0.11 -22.87 -29.38
C ALA A 44 0.67 -22.02 -28.36
N GLN A 45 1.98 -22.23 -28.23
CA GLN A 45 2.84 -21.43 -27.36
C GLN A 45 2.94 -19.97 -27.80
N LEU A 46 2.99 -19.70 -29.10
CA LEU A 46 2.94 -18.34 -29.63
C LEU A 46 1.59 -17.68 -29.41
N LEU A 47 0.48 -18.42 -29.53
CA LEU A 47 -0.86 -17.93 -29.25
C LEU A 47 -1.03 -17.63 -27.76
N ASP A 48 -0.58 -18.52 -26.87
CA ASP A 48 -0.63 -18.31 -25.42
C ASP A 48 0.27 -17.16 -24.99
N SER A 49 1.47 -17.04 -25.56
CA SER A 49 2.34 -15.88 -25.37
C SER A 49 1.68 -14.61 -25.89
N TYR A 50 1.04 -14.64 -27.06
CA TYR A 50 0.34 -13.50 -27.63
C TYR A 50 -0.84 -13.09 -26.75
N LEU A 51 -1.68 -14.03 -26.30
CA LEU A 51 -2.80 -13.78 -25.40
C LEU A 51 -2.33 -13.28 -24.03
N ALA A 52 -1.22 -13.79 -23.50
CA ALA A 52 -0.60 -13.28 -22.28
C ALA A 52 -0.10 -11.84 -22.47
N THR A 53 0.61 -11.55 -23.56
CA THR A 53 1.07 -10.19 -23.87
C THR A 53 -0.08 -9.23 -24.17
N ALA A 54 -1.15 -9.69 -24.82
CA ALA A 54 -2.33 -8.90 -25.13
C ALA A 54 -3.17 -8.61 -23.88
N THR A 55 -3.31 -9.58 -22.99
CA THR A 55 -3.99 -9.36 -21.70
C THR A 55 -3.17 -8.43 -20.81
N GLN A 56 -1.84 -8.56 -20.82
CA GLN A 56 -0.94 -7.64 -20.13
C GLN A 56 -1.01 -6.22 -20.71
N SER A 57 -1.01 -6.06 -22.03
CA SER A 57 -1.09 -4.74 -22.67
C SER A 57 -2.43 -4.05 -22.46
N ILE A 58 -3.55 -4.80 -22.48
CA ILE A 58 -4.88 -4.28 -22.12
C ILE A 58 -4.88 -3.79 -20.67
N TRP A 59 -4.29 -4.56 -19.75
CA TRP A 59 -4.20 -4.16 -18.34
C TRP A 59 -3.34 -2.92 -18.14
N GLN A 60 -2.17 -2.85 -18.80
CA GLN A 60 -1.28 -1.70 -18.74
C GLN A 60 -1.97 -0.44 -19.28
N TRP A 61 -2.67 -0.56 -20.40
CA TRP A 61 -3.45 0.53 -20.98
C TRP A 61 -4.55 1.00 -20.02
N GLN A 62 -5.40 0.08 -19.52
CA GLN A 62 -6.49 0.43 -18.61
C GLN A 62 -5.97 1.08 -17.32
N ARG A 63 -4.87 0.58 -16.77
CA ARG A 63 -4.21 1.17 -15.60
C ARG A 63 -3.74 2.59 -15.89
N THR A 64 -3.11 2.81 -17.04
CA THR A 64 -2.64 4.13 -17.48
C THR A 64 -3.80 5.12 -17.56
N GLN A 65 -4.94 4.71 -18.15
CA GLN A 65 -6.14 5.53 -18.21
C GLN A 65 -6.72 5.83 -16.82
N ASN A 66 -6.83 4.82 -15.94
CA ASN A 66 -7.36 5.00 -14.59
C ASN A 66 -6.50 5.96 -13.75
N VAL A 67 -5.17 5.83 -13.81
CA VAL A 67 -4.25 6.77 -13.13
C VAL A 67 -4.38 8.16 -13.75
N GLY A 68 -4.52 8.24 -15.07
CA GLY A 68 -4.76 9.50 -15.78
C GLY A 68 -6.02 10.22 -15.30
N ILE A 69 -7.14 9.50 -15.15
CA ILE A 69 -8.40 10.04 -14.64
C ILE A 69 -8.26 10.51 -13.20
N TRP A 70 -7.75 9.64 -12.32
CA TRP A 70 -7.53 9.97 -10.90
C TRP A 70 -6.65 11.22 -10.74
N LEU A 71 -5.58 11.33 -11.52
CA LEU A 71 -4.66 12.45 -11.44
C LEU A 71 -5.32 13.78 -11.84
N ARG A 72 -6.27 13.76 -12.78
CA ARG A 72 -7.05 14.96 -13.16
C ARG A 72 -7.91 15.43 -11.99
N GLU A 73 -8.53 14.51 -11.25
CA GLU A 73 -9.32 14.83 -10.06
C GLU A 73 -8.44 15.42 -8.95
N GLU A 74 -7.28 14.82 -8.69
CA GLU A 74 -6.33 15.30 -7.68
C GLU A 74 -5.79 16.70 -8.01
N VAL A 75 -5.44 16.94 -9.26
CA VAL A 75 -4.90 18.24 -9.70
C VAL A 75 -5.99 19.31 -9.75
N ALA A 76 -7.24 18.96 -10.09
CA ALA A 76 -8.36 19.89 -10.06
C ALA A 76 -8.57 20.50 -8.65
N ASN A 77 -8.28 19.73 -7.60
CA ASN A 77 -8.34 20.20 -6.21
C ASN A 77 -7.22 21.17 -5.83
N LEU A 78 -6.09 21.18 -6.57
CA LEU A 78 -4.97 22.10 -6.36
C LEU A 78 -5.17 23.46 -7.04
N SER A 79 -6.01 23.49 -8.08
CA SER A 79 -6.09 24.64 -8.98
C SER A 79 -6.87 25.81 -8.37
N LYS A 80 -6.25 26.99 -8.38
CA LYS A 80 -6.95 28.28 -8.23
C LYS A 80 -7.51 28.68 -9.60
N LYS A 81 -8.62 29.43 -9.63
CA LYS A 81 -9.20 29.93 -10.90
C LYS A 81 -8.12 30.59 -11.76
N ALA A 82 -8.00 30.14 -13.01
CA ALA A 82 -7.10 30.73 -13.99
C ALA A 82 -7.51 32.19 -14.26
N THR A 83 -6.55 33.11 -14.21
CA THR A 83 -6.74 34.56 -14.44
C THR A 83 -6.07 35.04 -15.73
N GLY A 84 -5.62 34.14 -16.60
CA GLY A 84 -4.98 34.46 -17.89
C GLY A 84 -6.00 34.60 -19.03
N SER A 85 -5.55 35.15 -20.15
CA SER A 85 -6.27 35.22 -21.43
C SER A 85 -5.50 34.46 -22.52
N GLY A 86 -6.16 34.06 -23.60
CA GLY A 86 -5.50 33.45 -24.76
C GLY A 86 -4.74 32.16 -24.43
N ALA A 87 -3.50 32.03 -24.93
CA ALA A 87 -2.69 30.81 -24.79
C ALA A 87 -2.37 30.47 -23.33
N SER A 88 -2.17 31.46 -22.46
CA SER A 88 -1.93 31.23 -21.04
C SER A 88 -3.13 30.58 -20.34
N GLN A 89 -4.36 30.95 -20.72
CA GLN A 89 -5.56 30.30 -20.20
C GLN A 89 -5.66 28.85 -20.69
N VAL A 90 -5.39 28.59 -21.97
CA VAL A 90 -5.37 27.25 -22.55
C VAL A 90 -4.31 26.37 -21.85
N TRP A 91 -3.10 26.89 -21.65
CA TRP A 91 -2.02 26.21 -20.94
C TRP A 91 -2.42 25.84 -19.51
N SER A 92 -3.05 26.77 -18.78
CA SER A 92 -3.52 26.52 -17.41
C SER A 92 -4.56 25.39 -17.33
N LEU A 93 -5.41 25.26 -18.36
CA LEU A 93 -6.41 24.19 -18.46
C LEU A 93 -5.77 22.83 -18.78
N LEU A 94 -4.75 22.81 -19.64
CA LEU A 94 -3.97 21.59 -19.91
C LEU A 94 -3.18 21.14 -18.68
N CYS A 95 -2.60 22.06 -17.91
CA CYS A 95 -1.91 21.75 -16.65
C CYS A 95 -2.82 21.08 -15.59
N VAL A 96 -4.14 21.14 -15.76
CA VAL A 96 -5.13 20.47 -14.90
C VAL A 96 -5.92 19.37 -15.63
N GLY A 97 -5.51 19.02 -16.85
CA GLY A 97 -6.10 17.96 -17.66
C GLY A 97 -7.51 18.24 -18.17
N LYS A 98 -7.97 19.51 -18.18
CA LYS A 98 -9.27 19.92 -18.72
C LYS A 98 -9.19 20.17 -20.23
N THR A 99 -9.03 19.10 -20.99
CA THR A 99 -8.78 19.15 -22.44
C THR A 99 -9.93 19.75 -23.24
N GLU A 100 -11.17 19.34 -22.96
CA GLU A 100 -12.35 19.84 -23.68
C GLU A 100 -12.51 21.36 -23.53
N GLU A 101 -12.30 21.85 -22.30
CA GLU A 101 -12.37 23.28 -22.02
C GLU A 101 -11.20 24.04 -22.67
N ALA A 102 -10.01 23.44 -22.70
CA ALA A 102 -8.85 24.02 -23.38
C ALA A 102 -9.09 24.18 -24.88
N ILE A 103 -9.71 23.17 -25.53
CA ILE A 103 -10.09 23.22 -26.96
C ILE A 103 -11.14 24.32 -27.18
N ARG A 104 -12.18 24.37 -26.34
CA ARG A 104 -13.24 25.38 -26.43
C ARG A 104 -12.69 26.80 -26.32
N VAL A 105 -11.87 27.07 -25.30
CA VAL A 105 -11.24 28.38 -25.07
C VAL A 105 -10.30 28.75 -26.21
N ALA A 106 -9.51 27.79 -26.73
CA ALA A 106 -8.64 28.05 -27.88
C ALA A 106 -9.44 28.46 -29.12
N GLY A 107 -10.60 27.86 -29.35
CA GLY A 107 -11.52 28.23 -30.42
C GLY A 107 -12.15 29.62 -30.24
N GLU A 108 -12.61 29.94 -29.02
CA GLU A 108 -13.23 31.23 -28.70
C GLU A 108 -12.26 32.41 -28.80
N GLU A 109 -10.98 32.19 -28.45
CA GLU A 109 -9.90 33.17 -28.57
C GLU A 109 -9.33 33.27 -30.01
N GLY A 110 -9.91 32.53 -30.97
CA GLY A 110 -9.51 32.57 -32.38
C GLY A 110 -8.22 31.79 -32.72
N MET A 111 -7.70 30.98 -31.80
CA MET A 111 -6.53 30.12 -32.02
C MET A 111 -6.93 28.78 -32.67
N THR A 112 -7.54 28.84 -33.86
CA THR A 112 -8.12 27.66 -34.54
C THR A 112 -7.10 26.54 -34.78
N MET A 113 -5.86 26.88 -35.16
CA MET A 113 -4.80 25.87 -35.36
C MET A 113 -4.46 25.16 -34.06
N LEU A 114 -4.38 25.89 -32.94
CA LEU A 114 -4.12 25.31 -31.63
C LEU A 114 -5.24 24.37 -31.21
N SER A 115 -6.50 24.83 -31.33
CA SER A 115 -7.69 24.02 -31.05
C SER A 115 -7.69 22.72 -31.85
N LEU A 116 -7.39 22.79 -33.16
CA LEU A 116 -7.34 21.62 -34.03
C LEU A 116 -6.20 20.67 -33.63
N MET A 117 -5.02 21.21 -33.32
CA MET A 117 -3.87 20.39 -32.94
C MET A 117 -4.05 19.69 -31.60
N ILE A 118 -4.66 20.35 -30.61
CA ILE A 118 -5.03 19.70 -29.34
C ILE A 118 -6.03 18.56 -29.63
N SER A 119 -7.10 18.83 -30.39
CA SER A 119 -8.12 17.83 -30.72
C SER A 119 -7.56 16.63 -31.49
N ALA A 120 -6.73 16.87 -32.51
CA ALA A 120 -6.11 15.82 -33.31
C ALA A 120 -5.15 14.96 -32.50
N THR A 121 -4.33 15.57 -31.64
CA THR A 121 -3.40 14.85 -30.76
C THR A 121 -4.14 13.98 -29.76
N LEU A 122 -5.27 14.44 -29.22
CA LEU A 122 -6.02 13.64 -28.23
C LEU A 122 -6.90 12.56 -28.87
N SER A 123 -7.37 12.76 -30.11
CA SER A 123 -8.22 11.79 -30.81
C SER A 123 -7.41 10.66 -31.45
N SER A 124 -6.18 10.95 -31.87
CA SER A 124 -5.27 10.01 -32.51
C SER A 124 -3.88 10.14 -31.90
N GLU A 125 -3.76 9.74 -30.64
CA GLU A 125 -2.59 9.97 -29.77
C GLU A 125 -1.25 9.78 -30.46
N HIS A 126 -1.04 8.63 -31.10
CA HIS A 126 0.25 8.35 -31.74
C HIS A 126 0.50 9.16 -33.02
N VAL A 127 -0.53 9.36 -33.85
CA VAL A 127 -0.37 10.04 -35.15
C VAL A 127 -0.35 11.55 -34.95
N GLY A 128 -1.30 12.09 -34.18
CA GLY A 128 -1.40 13.51 -33.87
C GLY A 128 -0.16 14.03 -33.14
N ARG A 129 0.41 13.26 -32.20
CA ARG A 129 1.69 13.62 -31.56
C ARG A 129 2.83 13.70 -32.57
N LYS A 130 2.94 12.74 -33.50
CA LYS A 130 3.97 12.75 -34.55
C LYS A 130 3.79 13.93 -35.50
N ASP A 131 2.56 14.28 -35.85
CA ASP A 131 2.29 15.42 -36.72
C ASP A 131 2.57 16.74 -36.01
N CYS A 132 2.23 16.85 -34.72
CA CYS A 132 2.64 17.98 -33.88
C CYS A 132 4.17 18.11 -33.79
N ALA A 133 4.88 16.99 -33.62
CA ALA A 133 6.34 16.98 -33.56
C ALA A 133 6.99 17.50 -34.85
N LYS A 134 6.46 17.15 -36.03
CA LYS A 134 6.95 17.70 -37.31
C LYS A 134 6.74 19.21 -37.40
N VAL A 135 5.59 19.71 -36.93
CA VAL A 135 5.31 21.16 -36.91
C VAL A 135 6.29 21.88 -36.00
N VAL A 136 6.52 21.33 -34.80
CA VAL A 136 7.52 21.83 -33.84
C VAL A 136 8.93 21.86 -34.43
N GLU A 137 9.33 20.81 -35.15
CA GLU A 137 10.64 20.73 -35.80
C GLU A 137 10.81 21.80 -36.90
N LEU A 138 9.78 22.03 -37.72
CA LEU A 138 9.80 23.09 -38.73
C LEU A 138 9.95 24.47 -38.11
N TRP A 139 9.17 24.76 -37.06
CA TRP A 139 9.25 26.04 -36.34
C TRP A 139 10.58 26.26 -35.63
N GLU A 140 11.20 25.19 -35.13
CA GLU A 140 12.53 25.25 -34.54
C GLU A 140 13.60 25.58 -35.60
N MET A 141 13.50 24.96 -36.79
CA MET A 141 14.40 25.24 -37.92
C MET A 141 14.26 26.67 -38.44
N ASP A 142 13.04 27.18 -38.52
CA ASP A 142 12.75 28.53 -39.01
C ASP A 142 12.92 29.62 -37.93
N GLY A 143 13.18 29.22 -36.68
CA GLY A 143 13.38 30.13 -35.55
C GLY A 143 12.10 30.83 -35.08
N GLU A 144 10.93 30.27 -35.38
CA GLU A 144 9.62 30.88 -35.08
C GLU A 144 9.31 30.91 -33.57
N PHE A 145 9.87 29.99 -32.77
CA PHE A 145 9.69 29.99 -31.31
C PHE A 145 10.09 31.30 -30.64
N GLY A 146 11.10 32.00 -31.17
CA GLY A 146 11.51 33.30 -30.63
C GLY A 146 10.43 34.39 -30.74
N MET A 147 9.47 34.21 -31.66
CA MET A 147 8.42 35.19 -31.96
C MET A 147 7.10 34.87 -31.24
N MET A 148 6.92 33.63 -30.79
CA MET A 148 5.69 33.16 -30.13
C MET A 148 5.66 33.52 -28.63
N GLU A 149 4.45 33.49 -28.05
CA GLU A 149 4.26 33.52 -26.60
C GLU A 149 4.75 32.20 -25.98
N GLU A 150 5.37 32.27 -24.80
CA GLU A 150 5.98 31.10 -24.15
C GLU A 150 4.95 30.00 -23.85
N ASP A 151 3.76 30.37 -23.35
CA ASP A 151 2.71 29.39 -23.05
C ASP A 151 2.19 28.70 -24.32
N LEU A 152 2.17 29.41 -25.47
CA LEU A 152 1.83 28.79 -26.76
C LEU A 152 2.89 27.76 -27.17
N VAL A 153 4.17 28.10 -27.04
CA VAL A 153 5.28 27.18 -27.33
C VAL A 153 5.22 25.96 -26.40
N LYS A 154 4.95 26.15 -25.10
CA LYS A 154 4.79 25.04 -24.14
C LYS A 154 3.71 24.06 -24.57
N ILE A 155 2.54 24.56 -25.00
CA ILE A 155 1.44 23.69 -25.46
C ILE A 155 1.89 22.82 -26.64
N TYR A 156 2.52 23.41 -27.65
CA TYR A 156 2.99 22.64 -28.81
C TYR A 156 4.11 21.65 -28.45
N LEU A 157 5.05 22.05 -27.59
CA LEU A 157 6.12 21.15 -27.14
C LEU A 157 5.57 19.92 -26.43
N VAL A 158 4.65 20.08 -25.47
CA VAL A 158 4.11 18.92 -24.74
C VAL A 158 3.28 18.01 -25.64
N LEU A 159 2.52 18.58 -26.58
CA LEU A 159 1.78 17.81 -27.59
C LEU A 159 2.69 17.11 -28.60
N ALA A 160 3.92 17.61 -28.80
CA ALA A 160 4.95 16.98 -29.63
C ALA A 160 5.75 15.90 -28.88
N GLY A 161 5.52 15.70 -27.58
CA GLY A 161 6.31 14.75 -26.78
C GLY A 161 7.60 15.33 -26.19
N ARG A 162 7.68 16.66 -26.01
CA ARG A 162 8.87 17.34 -25.45
C ARG A 162 8.50 18.16 -24.21
N SER A 163 9.33 18.12 -23.17
CA SER A 163 9.14 18.89 -21.93
C SER A 163 9.91 20.22 -21.88
N HIS A 164 10.81 20.44 -22.83
CA HIS A 164 11.67 21.62 -22.88
C HIS A 164 12.18 21.86 -24.31
N ALA A 165 12.68 23.07 -24.56
CA ALA A 165 13.36 23.43 -25.80
C ALA A 165 14.38 24.54 -25.55
N GLU A 166 15.35 24.65 -26.45
CA GLU A 166 16.31 25.77 -26.47
C GLU A 166 16.19 26.48 -27.82
N PHE A 167 15.94 27.80 -27.81
CA PHE A 167 15.78 28.56 -29.04
C PHE A 167 16.27 30.00 -28.88
N LEU A 168 16.52 30.66 -30.01
CA LEU A 168 16.95 32.06 -30.03
C LEU A 168 15.75 33.00 -29.98
N ARG A 169 15.77 33.93 -29.02
CA ARG A 169 14.83 35.05 -28.95
C ARG A 169 15.59 36.37 -28.92
N LYS A 170 15.43 37.18 -29.97
CA LYS A 170 16.15 38.46 -30.13
C LYS A 170 17.67 38.31 -29.93
N GLY A 171 18.26 37.24 -30.48
CA GLY A 171 19.69 36.95 -30.41
C GLY A 171 20.19 36.37 -29.08
N LYS A 172 19.32 36.09 -28.11
CA LYS A 172 19.67 35.41 -26.86
C LYS A 172 19.13 33.99 -26.86
N MET A 173 19.94 33.03 -26.41
CA MET A 173 19.50 31.65 -26.19
C MET A 173 18.58 31.61 -24.97
N ILE A 174 17.35 31.14 -25.18
CA ILE A 174 16.36 30.92 -24.13
C ILE A 174 16.22 29.41 -23.93
N LYS A 175 16.27 28.98 -22.67
CA LYS A 175 15.95 27.60 -22.27
C LYS A 175 14.53 27.60 -21.70
N LEU A 176 13.58 27.07 -22.45
CA LEU A 176 12.19 26.99 -22.03
C LEU A 176 11.94 25.64 -21.34
N ASN A 177 11.47 25.69 -20.10
CA ASN A 177 11.03 24.52 -19.34
C ASN A 177 9.50 24.54 -19.24
N CYS A 178 8.83 23.53 -19.80
CA CYS A 178 7.37 23.44 -19.73
C CYS A 178 6.87 23.13 -18.32
N LEU A 179 7.71 22.55 -17.46
CA LEU A 179 7.30 22.07 -16.13
C LEU A 179 7.59 23.08 -15.00
N GLU A 180 8.11 24.25 -15.36
CA GLU A 180 8.48 25.29 -14.39
C GLU A 180 7.25 25.81 -13.63
N GLY A 181 7.38 25.91 -12.31
CA GLY A 181 6.33 26.43 -11.42
C GLY A 181 5.15 25.47 -11.19
N LEU A 182 5.17 24.28 -11.79
CA LEU A 182 4.12 23.28 -11.63
C LEU A 182 4.32 22.44 -10.37
N ASP A 183 3.21 22.01 -9.76
CA ASP A 183 3.25 20.94 -8.76
C ASP A 183 3.70 19.61 -9.41
N TRP A 184 4.31 18.71 -8.64
CA TRP A 184 4.79 17.43 -9.18
C TRP A 184 3.65 16.62 -9.83
N ARG A 185 2.41 16.74 -9.33
CA ARG A 185 1.24 16.05 -9.90
C ARG A 185 0.85 16.61 -11.26
N GLN A 186 0.97 17.94 -11.42
CA GLN A 186 0.74 18.60 -12.70
C GLN A 186 1.84 18.23 -13.70
N ALA A 187 3.10 18.28 -13.27
CA ALA A 187 4.23 17.90 -14.10
C ALA A 187 4.11 16.43 -14.56
N PHE A 188 3.89 15.51 -13.63
CA PHE A 188 3.65 14.10 -13.96
C PHE A 188 2.40 13.91 -14.85
N GLY A 189 1.35 14.69 -14.63
CA GLY A 189 0.15 14.71 -15.48
C GLY A 189 0.46 15.11 -16.92
N ILE A 190 1.32 16.10 -17.13
CA ILE A 190 1.77 16.49 -18.48
C ILE A 190 2.53 15.34 -19.15
N HIS A 191 3.37 14.61 -18.41
CA HIS A 191 4.04 13.41 -18.93
C HIS A 191 3.04 12.34 -19.36
N LEU A 192 2.03 12.09 -18.53
CA LEU A 192 1.05 11.03 -18.72
C LEU A 192 0.01 11.35 -19.80
N TRP A 193 -0.50 12.59 -19.85
CA TRP A 193 -1.60 12.96 -20.73
C TRP A 193 -1.15 13.42 -22.11
N TYR A 194 0.05 14.02 -22.22
CA TYR A 194 0.46 14.70 -23.45
C TYR A 194 1.80 14.20 -23.98
N ILE A 195 2.88 14.27 -23.18
CA ILE A 195 4.22 13.94 -23.68
C ILE A 195 4.29 12.48 -24.15
N ASN A 196 3.73 11.58 -23.36
CA ASN A 196 3.65 10.16 -23.66
C ASN A 196 2.22 9.74 -24.01
N CYS A 197 1.43 10.62 -24.66
CA CYS A 197 0.08 10.23 -25.07
C CYS A 197 0.10 8.99 -25.96
N GLY A 198 -0.81 8.05 -25.69
CA GLY A 198 -0.83 6.73 -26.31
C GLY A 198 0.26 5.75 -25.85
N GLY A 199 1.13 6.15 -24.92
CA GLY A 199 2.09 5.30 -24.23
C GLY A 199 1.52 4.65 -22.97
N PHE A 200 2.38 3.94 -22.24
CA PHE A 200 2.04 3.33 -20.96
C PHE A 200 2.52 4.19 -19.78
N LEU A 201 2.00 3.90 -18.59
CA LEU A 201 2.38 4.56 -17.34
C LEU A 201 3.89 4.50 -17.08
N GLU A 202 4.54 3.40 -17.49
CA GLU A 202 5.98 3.20 -17.46
C GLU A 202 6.74 4.30 -18.22
N ASP A 203 6.33 4.61 -19.46
CA ASP A 203 6.95 5.66 -20.30
C ASP A 203 6.83 7.04 -19.65
N ALA A 204 5.69 7.31 -19.01
CA ALA A 204 5.45 8.55 -18.27
C ALA A 204 6.33 8.66 -17.03
N ILE A 205 6.57 7.56 -16.29
CA ILE A 205 7.45 7.56 -15.12
C ILE A 205 8.90 7.75 -15.53
N ASP A 206 9.36 7.09 -16.59
CA ASP A 206 10.74 7.18 -17.04
C ASP A 206 11.05 8.59 -17.52
N SER A 207 10.22 9.14 -18.42
CA SER A 207 10.39 10.52 -18.90
C SER A 207 10.25 11.57 -17.80
N PHE A 208 9.35 11.37 -16.82
CA PHE A 208 9.26 12.25 -15.66
C PHE A 208 10.49 12.15 -14.76
N SER A 209 11.05 10.95 -14.59
CA SER A 209 12.27 10.72 -13.81
C SER A 209 13.49 11.38 -14.47
N ASP A 210 13.56 11.41 -15.80
CA ASP A 210 14.59 12.15 -16.53
C ASP A 210 14.49 13.67 -16.29
N ASP A 211 13.27 14.22 -16.27
CA ASP A 211 13.04 15.63 -15.98
C ASP A 211 13.29 16.00 -14.51
N LEU A 212 13.05 15.07 -13.57
CA LEU A 212 13.45 15.21 -12.17
C LEU A 212 14.98 15.22 -12.03
N ALA A 213 15.68 14.28 -12.68
CA ALA A 213 17.13 14.18 -12.63
C ALA A 213 17.82 15.42 -13.24
N ALA A 214 17.22 16.00 -14.27
CA ALA A 214 17.68 17.24 -14.88
C ALA A 214 17.28 18.52 -14.12
N GLY A 215 16.51 18.41 -13.04
CA GLY A 215 16.02 19.56 -12.26
C GLY A 215 14.97 20.41 -13.00
N ARG A 216 14.30 19.86 -14.01
CA ARG A 216 13.23 20.54 -14.77
C ARG A 216 11.87 20.42 -14.08
N ALA A 217 11.62 19.34 -13.35
CA ALA A 217 10.38 19.13 -12.62
C ALA A 217 10.56 19.25 -11.10
N LYS A 218 9.49 19.66 -10.39
CA LYS A 218 9.47 19.66 -8.93
C LYS A 218 9.45 18.22 -8.40
N SER A 219 10.34 17.92 -7.45
CA SER A 219 10.40 16.61 -6.79
C SER A 219 9.11 16.32 -6.00
N PRO A 220 8.60 15.08 -6.05
CA PRO A 220 7.46 14.65 -5.25
C PRO A 220 7.80 14.42 -3.77
N GLU A 221 9.06 14.62 -3.33
CA GLU A 221 9.47 14.49 -1.91
C GLU A 221 9.05 13.15 -1.26
N MET A 222 9.14 12.04 -1.99
CA MET A 222 8.69 10.71 -1.55
C MET A 222 7.18 10.64 -1.22
N HIS A 223 6.35 11.37 -1.94
CA HIS A 223 4.90 11.32 -1.76
C HIS A 223 4.34 9.89 -1.97
N VAL A 224 3.43 9.44 -1.09
CA VAL A 224 2.87 8.06 -1.12
C VAL A 224 2.29 7.66 -2.47
N TYR A 225 1.57 8.56 -3.15
CA TYR A 225 1.01 8.30 -4.48
C TYR A 225 2.07 8.04 -5.54
N GLU A 226 3.19 8.76 -5.49
CA GLU A 226 4.27 8.57 -6.46
C GLU A 226 4.96 7.21 -6.24
N GLN A 227 5.18 6.83 -4.98
CA GLN A 227 5.73 5.51 -4.65
C GLN A 227 4.76 4.38 -5.05
N LEU A 228 3.44 4.56 -4.88
CA LEU A 228 2.44 3.60 -5.35
C LEU A 228 2.45 3.45 -6.88
N ILE A 229 2.60 4.55 -7.61
CA ILE A 229 2.70 4.56 -9.07
C ILE A 229 3.98 3.82 -9.51
N ARG A 230 5.12 4.09 -8.86
CA ARG A 230 6.37 3.35 -9.12
C ARG A 230 6.25 1.87 -8.79
N LEU A 231 5.62 1.51 -7.67
CA LEU A 231 5.38 0.13 -7.29
C LEU A 231 4.55 -0.62 -8.34
N ALA A 232 3.55 0.04 -8.91
CA ALA A 232 2.70 -0.55 -9.94
C ALA A 232 3.44 -0.78 -11.26
N CYS A 233 4.40 0.09 -11.60
CA CYS A 233 5.15 0.02 -12.86
C CYS A 233 6.40 -0.83 -12.80
N SER A 234 7.05 -0.92 -11.65
CA SER A 234 8.32 -1.64 -11.50
C SER A 234 8.22 -2.76 -10.46
N PRO A 235 8.37 -4.03 -10.88
CA PRO A 235 8.42 -5.15 -9.95
C PRO A 235 9.60 -5.11 -8.97
N SER A 236 10.66 -4.35 -9.28
CA SER A 236 11.84 -4.19 -8.42
C SER A 236 11.67 -3.10 -7.36
N HIS A 237 10.64 -2.26 -7.47
CA HIS A 237 10.39 -1.21 -6.49
C HIS A 237 9.93 -1.82 -5.17
N GLN A 238 10.57 -1.40 -4.07
CA GLN A 238 10.33 -1.98 -2.77
C GLN A 238 9.04 -1.45 -2.16
N VAL A 239 8.23 -2.34 -1.57
CA VAL A 239 6.98 -1.94 -0.90
C VAL A 239 7.29 -1.07 0.31
N GLU A 240 8.42 -1.28 0.95
CA GLU A 240 8.93 -0.50 2.07
C GLU A 240 8.97 1.01 1.76
N ALA A 241 9.36 1.41 0.54
CA ALA A 241 9.41 2.82 0.16
C ALA A 241 8.02 3.49 0.19
N VAL A 242 6.99 2.74 -0.19
CA VAL A 242 5.58 3.17 -0.09
C VAL A 242 5.16 3.30 1.38
N LEU A 243 5.57 2.36 2.22
CA LEU A 243 5.21 2.35 3.64
C LEU A 243 5.91 3.45 4.43
N ASP A 244 7.16 3.76 4.08
CA ASP A 244 7.93 4.86 4.64
C ASP A 244 7.32 6.21 4.23
N ALA A 245 6.96 6.36 2.95
CA ALA A 245 6.22 7.52 2.45
C ALA A 245 4.87 7.70 3.18
N ALA A 246 4.16 6.61 3.46
CA ALA A 246 2.92 6.64 4.22
C ALA A 246 3.13 7.06 5.68
N ALA A 247 4.25 6.66 6.31
CA ALA A 247 4.57 7.06 7.68
C ALA A 247 4.83 8.56 7.79
N MET A 248 5.43 9.17 6.76
CA MET A 248 5.71 10.62 6.73
C MET A 248 4.47 11.51 6.64
N LEU A 249 3.31 10.97 6.25
CA LEU A 249 2.06 11.74 6.22
C LEU A 249 1.51 12.03 7.62
N SER A 250 1.87 11.21 8.61
CA SER A 250 1.46 11.45 10.00
C SER A 250 2.45 12.42 10.65
N PRO A 251 1.96 13.44 11.39
CA PRO A 251 2.85 14.28 12.20
C PRO A 251 3.48 13.50 13.37
N ASN A 252 2.96 12.31 13.67
CA ASN A 252 3.50 11.43 14.70
C ASN A 252 4.41 10.36 14.06
N PRO A 253 5.73 10.36 14.33
CA PRO A 253 6.66 9.37 13.78
C PRO A 253 6.40 7.94 14.30
N LEU A 254 5.62 7.82 15.36
CA LEU A 254 5.21 6.53 15.93
C LEU A 254 3.87 6.05 15.38
N ASP A 255 3.24 6.74 14.44
CA ASP A 255 2.01 6.30 13.81
C ASP A 255 2.32 5.26 12.72
N ALA A 256 1.84 4.04 12.93
CA ALA A 256 2.01 2.93 11.99
C ALA A 256 0.67 2.53 11.36
N GLN A 257 -0.40 3.29 11.62
CA GLN A 257 -1.73 2.94 11.18
C GLN A 257 -1.81 2.88 9.66
N LEU A 258 -1.42 3.96 8.97
CA LEU A 258 -1.53 4.03 7.51
C LEU A 258 -0.64 2.98 6.84
N SER A 259 0.62 2.88 7.24
CA SER A 259 1.57 1.89 6.72
C SER A 259 1.07 0.45 6.93
N TRP A 260 0.48 0.12 8.08
CA TRP A 260 -0.06 -1.22 8.32
C TRP A 260 -1.27 -1.55 7.44
N HIS A 261 -2.19 -0.60 7.26
CA HIS A 261 -3.36 -0.80 6.40
C HIS A 261 -2.96 -0.90 4.94
N LEU A 262 -2.03 -0.06 4.50
CA LEU A 262 -1.51 -0.08 3.14
C LEU A 262 -0.81 -1.41 2.85
N TRP A 263 0.04 -1.88 3.76
CA TRP A 263 0.64 -3.21 3.66
C TRP A 263 -0.41 -4.31 3.55
N SER A 264 -1.46 -4.26 4.38
CA SER A 264 -2.53 -5.26 4.36
C SER A 264 -3.25 -5.35 3.02
N VAL A 265 -3.49 -4.20 2.37
CA VAL A 265 -4.08 -4.14 1.02
C VAL A 265 -3.09 -4.62 -0.03
N LEU A 266 -1.86 -4.14 -0.02
CA LEU A 266 -0.82 -4.55 -0.97
C LEU A 266 -0.57 -6.07 -0.90
N ARG A 267 -0.50 -6.63 0.31
CA ARG A 267 -0.38 -8.07 0.53
C ARG A 267 -1.56 -8.85 -0.04
N ALA A 268 -2.79 -8.34 0.10
CA ALA A 268 -3.99 -8.95 -0.45
C ALA A 268 -4.01 -8.90 -1.99
N LEU A 269 -3.43 -7.86 -2.59
CA LEU A 269 -3.25 -7.72 -4.05
C LEU A 269 -2.13 -8.60 -4.62
N GLY A 270 -1.33 -9.24 -3.76
CA GLY A 270 -0.31 -10.20 -4.16
C GLY A 270 1.14 -9.73 -3.96
N TYR A 271 1.36 -8.52 -3.45
CA TYR A 271 2.72 -8.05 -3.13
C TYR A 271 3.25 -8.79 -1.89
N ARG A 272 4.41 -9.44 -2.02
CA ARG A 272 5.05 -10.24 -0.94
C ARG A 272 6.53 -9.95 -0.77
N THR A 273 6.97 -8.78 -1.21
CA THR A 273 8.40 -8.40 -1.29
C THR A 273 8.99 -8.04 0.07
N MET A 274 8.17 -7.69 1.06
CA MET A 274 8.66 -7.32 2.40
C MET A 274 9.34 -8.49 3.12
N THR A 275 10.44 -8.20 3.80
CA THR A 275 11.11 -9.20 4.66
C THR A 275 10.24 -9.59 5.86
N PRO A 276 10.27 -10.85 6.33
CA PRO A 276 9.48 -11.28 7.50
C PRO A 276 9.77 -10.46 8.77
N ALA A 277 11.01 -10.00 8.94
CA ALA A 277 11.41 -9.16 10.05
C ALA A 277 10.78 -7.75 9.98
N ALA A 278 10.74 -7.14 8.79
CA ALA A 278 10.09 -5.84 8.60
C ALA A 278 8.57 -5.93 8.80
N GLU A 279 7.94 -6.98 8.25
CA GLU A 279 6.50 -7.25 8.44
C GLU A 279 6.18 -7.42 9.94
N GLN A 280 6.97 -8.22 10.66
CA GLN A 280 6.79 -8.40 12.11
C GLN A 280 6.92 -7.07 12.87
N ARG A 281 7.91 -6.23 12.56
CA ARG A 281 8.05 -4.91 13.20
C ARG A 281 6.83 -4.03 12.97
N LEU A 282 6.27 -4.03 11.77
CA LEU A 282 5.07 -3.27 11.43
C LEU A 282 3.84 -3.75 12.24
N HIS A 283 3.65 -5.07 12.35
CA HIS A 283 2.61 -5.65 13.20
C HIS A 283 2.78 -5.25 14.67
N MET A 284 4.00 -5.35 15.21
CA MET A 284 4.29 -5.01 16.60
C MET A 284 4.07 -3.51 16.89
N SER A 285 4.51 -2.64 15.99
CA SER A 285 4.35 -1.18 16.13
C SER A 285 2.88 -0.78 16.19
N TYR A 286 2.09 -1.23 15.21
CA TYR A 286 0.66 -0.89 15.17
C TYR A 286 -0.14 -1.54 16.32
N ALA A 287 0.19 -2.78 16.70
CA ALA A 287 -0.43 -3.42 17.86
C ALA A 287 -0.13 -2.69 19.17
N THR A 288 1.05 -2.08 19.31
CA THR A 288 1.42 -1.28 20.49
C THR A 288 0.56 -0.01 20.56
N GLN A 289 0.35 0.68 19.44
CA GLN A 289 -0.55 1.84 19.36
C GLN A 289 -1.98 1.45 19.76
N LEU A 290 -2.53 0.38 19.18
CA LEU A 290 -3.86 -0.11 19.53
C LEU A 290 -3.99 -0.50 21.00
N SER A 291 -2.92 -1.06 21.58
CA SER A 291 -2.89 -1.43 23.00
C SER A 291 -2.93 -0.20 23.91
N SER A 292 -2.27 0.90 23.54
CA SER A 292 -2.32 2.18 24.27
C SER A 292 -3.71 2.84 24.23
N LEU A 293 -4.50 2.55 23.19
CA LEU A 293 -5.88 3.01 23.04
C LEU A 293 -6.91 2.05 23.67
N GLU A 294 -6.46 1.05 24.44
CA GLU A 294 -7.29 -0.01 25.03
C GLU A 294 -8.08 -0.86 24.01
N LEU A 295 -7.68 -0.83 22.74
CA LEU A 295 -8.26 -1.62 21.65
C LEU A 295 -7.57 -2.99 21.54
N TRP A 296 -7.47 -3.72 22.65
CA TRP A 296 -6.67 -4.95 22.76
C TRP A 296 -7.11 -6.06 21.79
N HIS A 297 -8.41 -6.19 21.55
CA HIS A 297 -8.96 -7.14 20.57
C HIS A 297 -8.41 -6.89 19.14
N LEU A 298 -8.19 -5.63 18.77
CA LEU A 298 -7.57 -5.27 17.49
C LEU A 298 -6.07 -5.46 17.53
N ALA A 299 -5.41 -5.13 18.65
CA ALA A 299 -3.98 -5.39 18.81
C ALA A 299 -3.65 -6.87 18.63
N ILE A 300 -4.39 -7.77 19.29
CA ILE A 300 -4.22 -9.22 19.16
C ILE A 300 -4.54 -9.69 17.74
N PHE A 301 -5.59 -9.14 17.12
CA PHE A 301 -5.89 -9.42 15.71
C PHE A 301 -4.71 -9.06 14.79
N VAL A 302 -4.11 -7.87 14.95
CA VAL A 302 -2.94 -7.44 14.18
C VAL A 302 -1.76 -8.39 14.40
N LEU A 303 -1.45 -8.74 15.65
CA LEU A 303 -0.36 -9.66 15.99
C LEU A 303 -0.59 -11.09 15.45
N SER A 304 -1.84 -11.51 15.28
CA SER A 304 -2.16 -12.81 14.70
C SER A 304 -1.71 -12.99 13.25
N HIS A 305 -1.31 -11.90 12.57
CA HIS A 305 -0.76 -11.91 11.22
C HIS A 305 0.76 -12.13 11.16
N ILE A 306 1.45 -12.13 12.30
CA ILE A 306 2.88 -12.47 12.36
C ILE A 306 3.07 -13.90 11.86
N SER A 307 3.92 -14.08 10.86
CA SER A 307 4.14 -15.37 10.19
C SER A 307 4.76 -16.42 11.12
N HIS A 308 5.78 -16.04 11.90
CA HIS A 308 6.50 -16.96 12.78
C HIS A 308 5.71 -17.29 14.06
N ASP A 309 5.46 -18.58 14.31
CA ASP A 309 4.55 -19.04 15.38
C ASP A 309 5.02 -18.67 16.80
N GLN A 310 6.30 -18.91 17.12
CA GLN A 310 6.84 -18.56 18.45
C GLN A 310 6.76 -17.04 18.71
N CYS A 311 7.20 -16.22 17.75
CA CYS A 311 7.11 -14.75 17.85
C CYS A 311 5.67 -14.27 18.01
N ARG A 312 4.74 -14.83 17.23
CA ARG A 312 3.30 -14.54 17.34
C ARG A 312 2.76 -14.86 18.74
N SER A 313 3.09 -16.05 19.24
CA SER A 313 2.64 -16.50 20.57
C SER A 313 3.19 -15.64 21.69
N ILE A 314 4.48 -15.29 21.64
CA ILE A 314 5.11 -14.40 22.63
C ILE A 314 4.46 -13.01 22.59
N ALA A 315 4.32 -12.41 21.42
CA ALA A 315 3.76 -11.07 21.27
C ALA A 315 2.31 -10.97 21.76
N ILE A 316 1.46 -11.97 21.43
CA ILE A 316 0.06 -11.99 21.89
C ILE A 316 0.00 -12.14 23.41
N ARG A 317 0.82 -13.04 23.99
CA ARG A 317 0.87 -13.24 25.44
C ARG A 317 1.32 -11.97 26.16
N GLU A 318 2.30 -11.25 25.63
CA GLU A 318 2.76 -9.97 26.20
C GLU A 318 1.65 -8.90 26.23
N VAL A 319 0.79 -8.84 25.20
CA VAL A 319 -0.39 -7.95 25.22
C VAL A 319 -1.40 -8.41 26.28
N LEU A 320 -1.67 -9.71 26.38
CA LEU A 320 -2.59 -10.29 27.38
C LEU A 320 -2.11 -10.03 28.82
N ASP A 321 -0.80 -10.14 29.06
CA ASP A 321 -0.20 -9.88 30.36
C ASP A 321 -0.28 -8.40 30.73
N ARG A 322 -0.01 -7.49 29.77
CA ARG A 322 -0.14 -6.03 29.99
C ARG A 322 -1.58 -5.60 30.27
N MET A 323 -2.56 -6.20 29.59
CA MET A 323 -3.97 -5.87 29.82
C MET A 323 -4.53 -6.52 31.10
N ALA A 324 -3.85 -7.50 31.69
CA ALA A 324 -4.40 -8.33 32.76
C ALA A 324 -5.00 -7.52 33.91
N LEU A 325 -4.29 -6.49 34.38
CA LEU A 325 -4.69 -5.69 35.54
C LEU A 325 -5.84 -4.73 35.24
N THR A 326 -5.89 -4.16 34.04
CA THR A 326 -6.85 -3.10 33.66
C THR A 326 -8.10 -3.65 32.94
N ALA A 327 -8.01 -4.83 32.33
CA ALA A 327 -9.06 -5.36 31.48
C ALA A 327 -10.33 -5.75 32.24
N ARG A 328 -11.48 -5.36 31.68
CA ARG A 328 -12.84 -5.84 32.06
C ARG A 328 -13.22 -7.12 31.31
N THR A 329 -14.21 -7.86 31.83
CA THR A 329 -14.71 -9.11 31.24
C THR A 329 -15.09 -8.98 29.76
N GLN A 330 -15.76 -7.88 29.40
CA GLN A 330 -16.18 -7.57 28.03
C GLN A 330 -15.01 -7.54 27.03
N HIS A 331 -13.80 -7.19 27.48
CA HIS A 331 -12.64 -7.16 26.59
C HIS A 331 -12.18 -8.57 26.22
N TYR A 332 -12.19 -9.50 27.17
CA TYR A 332 -11.87 -10.90 26.91
C TYR A 332 -12.91 -11.54 25.98
N GLU A 333 -14.20 -11.21 26.15
CA GLU A 333 -15.28 -11.67 25.27
C GLU A 333 -15.08 -11.16 23.83
N LYS A 334 -14.75 -9.88 23.65
CA LYS A 334 -14.43 -9.30 22.34
C LYS A 334 -13.22 -9.98 21.68
N ILE A 335 -12.19 -10.30 22.45
CA ILE A 335 -11.01 -11.01 21.94
C ILE A 335 -11.42 -12.40 21.43
N LEU A 336 -12.15 -13.18 22.24
CA LEU A 336 -12.61 -14.52 21.88
C LEU A 336 -13.58 -14.53 20.68
N ALA A 337 -14.39 -13.48 20.51
CA ALA A 337 -15.30 -13.36 19.39
C ALA A 337 -14.59 -13.09 18.05
N ILE A 338 -13.42 -12.45 18.08
CA ILE A 338 -12.71 -11.97 16.88
C ILE A 338 -11.49 -12.84 16.55
N CYS A 339 -10.79 -13.31 17.58
CA CYS A 339 -9.49 -13.97 17.47
C CYS A 339 -9.58 -15.43 17.94
N ASP A 340 -9.08 -16.34 17.11
CA ASP A 340 -8.92 -17.75 17.47
C ASP A 340 -7.66 -17.92 18.34
N ILE A 341 -7.75 -17.61 19.64
CA ILE A 341 -6.67 -17.80 20.62
C ILE A 341 -7.02 -18.86 21.67
N PRO A 342 -6.02 -19.57 22.22
CA PRO A 342 -6.24 -20.55 23.28
C PRO A 342 -6.86 -19.92 24.54
N ASN A 343 -7.88 -20.57 25.11
CA ASN A 343 -8.55 -20.10 26.33
C ASN A 343 -7.62 -20.10 27.55
N GLU A 344 -6.57 -20.92 27.51
CA GLU A 344 -5.52 -21.00 28.52
C GLU A 344 -4.80 -19.65 28.66
N TRP A 345 -4.58 -18.92 27.56
CA TRP A 345 -3.86 -17.64 27.57
C TRP A 345 -4.70 -16.55 28.25
N ILE A 346 -6.00 -16.53 28.01
CA ILE A 346 -6.93 -15.62 28.70
C ILE A 346 -7.02 -15.98 30.19
N SER A 347 -7.05 -17.27 30.50
CA SER A 347 -7.06 -17.74 31.88
C SER A 347 -5.78 -17.31 32.62
N SER A 348 -4.63 -17.28 31.95
CA SER A 348 -3.37 -16.77 32.48
C SER A 348 -3.45 -15.27 32.82
N ALA A 349 -4.03 -14.44 31.95
CA ALA A 349 -4.25 -13.03 32.24
C ALA A 349 -5.23 -12.81 33.42
N LYS A 350 -6.33 -13.58 33.47
CA LYS A 350 -7.28 -13.53 34.60
C LYS A 350 -6.64 -13.96 35.93
N PHE A 351 -5.73 -14.93 35.87
CA PHE A 351 -4.93 -15.35 37.02
C PHE A 351 -4.11 -14.20 37.61
N ILE A 352 -3.38 -13.44 36.76
CA ILE A 352 -2.58 -12.29 37.18
C ILE A 352 -3.45 -11.25 37.90
N LYS A 353 -4.65 -10.96 37.36
CA LYS A 353 -5.60 -10.02 37.97
C LYS A 353 -6.15 -10.51 39.31
N ALA A 354 -6.56 -11.76 39.40
CA ALA A 354 -7.11 -12.32 40.64
C ALA A 354 -6.07 -12.35 41.76
N LYS A 355 -4.82 -12.69 41.41
CA LYS A 355 -3.68 -12.68 42.34
C LYS A 355 -3.40 -11.27 42.87
N SER A 356 -3.42 -10.24 42.02
CA SER A 356 -3.17 -8.86 42.46
C SER A 356 -4.29 -8.28 43.32
N GLN A 357 -5.52 -8.77 43.16
CA GLN A 357 -6.68 -8.40 44.00
C GLN A 357 -6.74 -9.15 45.33
N GLY A 358 -5.83 -10.10 45.58
CA GLY A 358 -5.85 -10.95 46.78
C GLY A 358 -6.96 -12.01 46.77
N ASN A 359 -7.63 -12.23 45.63
CA ASN A 359 -8.64 -13.29 45.51
C ASN A 359 -7.96 -14.61 45.13
N PHE A 360 -7.38 -15.28 46.13
CA PHE A 360 -6.58 -16.49 45.94
C PHE A 360 -7.41 -17.69 45.43
N GLU A 361 -8.70 -17.77 45.77
CA GLU A 361 -9.60 -18.83 45.29
C GLU A 361 -9.79 -18.72 43.76
N ALA A 362 -10.14 -17.53 43.27
CA ALA A 362 -10.28 -17.27 41.84
C ALA A 362 -8.93 -17.40 41.12
N ALA A 363 -7.83 -16.95 41.74
CA ALA A 363 -6.49 -17.11 41.20
C ALA A 363 -6.13 -18.59 41.02
N CYS A 364 -6.36 -19.44 42.02
CA CYS A 364 -6.11 -20.87 41.93
C CYS A 364 -6.93 -21.52 40.80
N SER A 365 -8.23 -21.20 40.69
CA SER A 365 -9.05 -21.73 39.59
C SER A 365 -8.57 -21.27 38.22
N HIS A 366 -8.16 -20.01 38.07
CA HIS A 366 -7.64 -19.49 36.80
C HIS A 366 -6.27 -20.07 36.46
N ALA A 367 -5.40 -20.33 37.44
CA ALA A 367 -4.11 -20.98 37.25
C ALA A 367 -4.26 -22.41 36.70
N LEU A 368 -5.23 -23.18 37.22
CA LEU A 368 -5.58 -24.51 36.70
C LEU A 368 -6.07 -24.43 35.24
N SER A 369 -6.97 -23.50 34.94
CA SER A 369 -7.47 -23.28 33.57
C SER A 369 -6.39 -22.76 32.61
N ALA A 370 -5.35 -22.10 33.12
CA ALA A 370 -4.20 -21.63 32.34
C ALA A 370 -3.13 -22.71 32.11
N GLY A 371 -3.28 -23.90 32.73
CA GLY A 371 -2.27 -24.96 32.70
C GLY A 371 -1.03 -24.66 33.55
N ASN A 372 -1.07 -23.64 34.42
CA ASN A 372 0.01 -23.35 35.37
C ASN A 372 -0.21 -24.12 36.68
N TYR A 373 0.07 -25.42 36.62
CA TYR A 373 -0.23 -26.37 37.68
C TYR A 373 0.61 -26.16 38.96
N ASP A 374 1.87 -25.75 38.84
CA ASP A 374 2.74 -25.45 39.98
C ASP A 374 2.22 -24.25 40.78
N ALA A 375 1.94 -23.13 40.10
CA ALA A 375 1.39 -21.95 40.77
C ALA A 375 0.01 -22.22 41.39
N ALA A 376 -0.82 -23.07 40.76
CA ALA A 376 -2.09 -23.48 41.31
C ALA A 376 -1.91 -24.30 42.60
N LEU A 377 -0.99 -25.27 42.61
CA LEU A 377 -0.69 -26.09 43.78
C LEU A 377 -0.18 -25.25 44.95
N GLN A 378 0.78 -24.37 44.71
CA GLN A 378 1.34 -23.49 45.74
C GLN A 378 0.27 -22.59 46.35
N LEU A 379 -0.60 -21.97 45.53
CA LEU A 379 -1.69 -21.13 46.03
C LEU A 379 -2.73 -21.93 46.82
N PHE A 380 -3.04 -23.13 46.37
CA PHE A 380 -3.99 -23.99 47.06
C PHE A 380 -3.47 -24.39 48.44
N ALA A 381 -2.24 -24.88 48.51
CA ALA A 381 -1.65 -25.39 49.74
C ALA A 381 -1.38 -24.28 50.78
N ASN A 382 -0.91 -23.11 50.34
CA ASN A 382 -0.46 -22.07 51.26
C ASN A 382 -1.57 -21.09 51.65
N GLU A 383 -2.49 -20.77 50.73
CA GLU A 383 -3.47 -19.69 50.94
C GLU A 383 -4.90 -20.21 50.97
N VAL A 384 -5.33 -20.98 49.97
CA VAL A 384 -6.75 -21.30 49.80
C VAL A 384 -7.24 -22.36 50.79
N ALA A 385 -6.55 -23.49 50.90
CA ALA A 385 -6.95 -24.58 51.79
C ALA A 385 -6.88 -24.18 53.28
N PRO A 386 -5.79 -23.55 53.78
CA PRO A 386 -5.72 -23.13 55.17
C PRO A 386 -6.82 -22.11 55.55
N ASN A 387 -7.07 -21.12 54.69
CA ASN A 387 -8.11 -20.13 54.94
C ASN A 387 -9.52 -20.74 54.94
N ALA A 388 -9.82 -21.65 54.01
CA ALA A 388 -11.12 -22.33 53.95
C ALA A 388 -11.36 -23.23 55.17
N ILE A 389 -10.32 -23.95 55.63
CA ILE A 389 -10.37 -24.77 56.85
C ILE A 389 -10.59 -23.88 58.09
N ALA A 390 -9.84 -22.78 58.20
CA ALA A 390 -9.98 -21.84 59.31
C ALA A 390 -11.37 -21.19 59.39
N MET A 391 -11.96 -20.86 58.23
CA MET A 391 -13.33 -20.32 58.15
C MET A 391 -14.43 -21.40 58.25
N GLY A 392 -14.08 -22.68 58.29
CA GLY A 392 -15.03 -23.80 58.32
C GLY A 392 -15.83 -23.99 57.03
N ASP A 393 -15.45 -23.34 55.94
CA ASP A 393 -16.20 -23.29 54.68
C ASP A 393 -15.73 -24.38 53.70
N LEU A 394 -15.87 -25.64 54.12
CA LEU A 394 -15.43 -26.82 53.35
C LEU A 394 -16.24 -27.04 52.05
N GLN A 395 -17.44 -26.46 51.96
CA GLN A 395 -18.27 -26.55 50.76
C GLN A 395 -17.68 -25.77 49.58
N ARG A 396 -17.01 -24.64 49.85
CA ARG A 396 -16.32 -23.85 48.80
C ARG A 396 -14.99 -24.46 48.38
N LEU A 397 -14.34 -25.20 49.25
CA LEU A 397 -13.06 -25.89 48.96
C LEU A 397 -13.25 -27.09 48.02
N ARG A 398 -14.33 -27.86 48.21
CA ARG A 398 -14.62 -29.10 47.49
C ARG A 398 -14.52 -29.01 45.94
N PRO A 399 -15.18 -28.06 45.26
CA PRO A 399 -15.13 -27.99 43.80
C PRO A 399 -13.72 -27.65 43.27
N LEU A 400 -12.91 -26.94 44.05
CA LEU A 400 -11.54 -26.60 43.66
C LEU A 400 -10.61 -27.80 43.90
N ALA A 401 -10.77 -28.52 45.00
CA ALA A 401 -10.04 -29.75 45.29
C ALA A 401 -10.31 -30.83 44.22
N GLU A 402 -11.56 -31.02 43.82
CA GLU A 402 -11.93 -31.96 42.75
C GLU A 402 -11.32 -31.57 41.39
N LYS A 403 -11.19 -30.27 41.09
CA LYS A 403 -10.49 -29.79 39.89
C LYS A 403 -8.98 -30.05 39.94
N MET A 404 -8.37 -29.91 41.12
CA MET A 404 -6.95 -30.21 41.31
C MET A 404 -6.66 -31.70 41.23
N GLU A 405 -7.51 -32.53 41.82
CA GLU A 405 -7.40 -33.99 41.74
C GLU A 405 -7.45 -34.47 40.29
N LYS A 406 -8.37 -33.92 39.49
CA LYS A 406 -8.45 -34.22 38.04
C LYS A 406 -7.23 -33.74 37.25
N ALA A 407 -6.47 -32.79 37.77
CA ALA A 407 -5.25 -32.27 37.18
C ALA A 407 -3.98 -32.90 37.79
N ALA A 408 -4.11 -33.81 38.76
CA ALA A 408 -3.00 -34.35 39.54
C ALA A 408 -1.92 -35.00 38.67
N ASP A 409 -2.32 -35.73 37.63
CA ASP A 409 -1.38 -36.38 36.69
C ASP A 409 -0.49 -35.40 35.92
N LYS A 410 -0.87 -34.12 35.86
CA LYS A 410 -0.12 -33.05 35.17
C LYS A 410 0.69 -32.18 36.12
N ILE A 411 0.45 -32.31 37.43
CA ILE A 411 1.23 -31.66 38.47
C ILE A 411 2.52 -32.49 38.63
N THR A 412 3.60 -32.04 38.02
CA THR A 412 4.92 -32.65 38.25
C THR A 412 5.38 -32.28 39.65
N VAL A 413 5.34 -33.24 40.57
CA VAL A 413 5.95 -33.08 41.89
C VAL A 413 7.45 -33.09 41.68
N ILE A 414 8.10 -31.93 41.84
CA ILE A 414 9.57 -31.83 41.96
C ILE A 414 9.94 -32.17 43.39
#